data_AF-A0A3R9QF46-F1
#
_entry.id   AF-A0A3R9QF46-F1
#
_cell.length_a   1.000
_cell.length_b   1.000
_cell.length_c   1.000
_cell.angle_alpha   90.00
_cell.angle_beta   90.00
_cell.angle_gamma   90.00
#
_symmetry.space_group_name_H-M   'P 1'
#
loop_
_entity.id
_entity.type
_entity.pdbx_description
1 polymer ?
#
loop_
_entity_poly.entity_id
_entity_poly.type
_entity_poly.pdbx_seq_one_letter_code
_entity_poly.pdbx_strand_id
1 'polypeptide(L)'
;MFILILIISLLATSGSLYLSEVVGFKPCELCWYQRLFMYPIPLIILISLAIEDYKSRYFIAFFSLIGSIIAAYHYIIQISQTGGTFCDIGDDCIIMYFQSLGFITIPFLSLIAFILIFIVSILTIYSKKLK
;
A
#
# COMPACT_ATOMS: atom_id res chain seq x y z
N MET A 1 18.00 -6.11 -3.34
CA MET A 1 17.13 -5.32 -2.43
C MET A 1 15.98 -4.64 -3.19
N PHE A 2 16.25 -3.86 -4.24
CA PHE A 2 15.19 -3.29 -5.11
C PHE A 2 14.27 -4.34 -5.76
N ILE A 3 14.80 -5.49 -6.16
CA ILE A 3 14.01 -6.61 -6.71
C ILE A 3 12.96 -7.12 -5.70
N LEU A 4 13.27 -7.12 -4.40
CA LEU A 4 12.33 -7.53 -3.35
C LEU A 4 11.16 -6.54 -3.25
N ILE A 5 11.46 -5.23 -3.28
CA ILE A 5 10.43 -4.18 -3.27
C ILE A 5 9.56 -4.28 -4.54
N LEU A 6 10.16 -4.57 -5.69
CA LEU A 6 9.44 -4.76 -6.95
C LEU A 6 8.46 -5.93 -6.86
N ILE A 7 8.90 -7.09 -6.35
CA ILE A 7 8.02 -8.27 -6.20
C ILE A 7 6.87 -7.97 -5.24
N ILE A 8 7.15 -7.37 -4.08
CA ILE A 8 6.12 -7.03 -3.09
C ILE A 8 5.11 -6.04 -3.68
N SER A 9 5.58 -4.97 -4.32
CA SER A 9 4.72 -3.94 -4.90
C SER A 9 3.89 -4.46 -6.08
N LEU A 10 4.45 -5.32 -6.94
CA LEU A 10 3.69 -5.98 -8.00
C LEU A 10 2.63 -6.92 -7.46
N LEU A 11 2.97 -7.81 -6.51
CA LEU A 11 2.00 -8.72 -5.91
C LEU A 11 0.85 -7.97 -5.27
N ALA A 12 1.16 -6.90 -4.55
CA ALA A 12 0.16 -6.14 -3.83
C ALA A 12 -0.69 -5.26 -4.79
N THR A 13 -0.10 -4.76 -5.89
CA THR A 13 -0.83 -4.07 -6.97
C THR A 13 -1.76 -5.02 -7.72
N SER A 14 -1.25 -6.18 -8.15
CA SER A 14 -2.03 -7.22 -8.84
C SER A 14 -3.11 -7.79 -7.95
N GLY A 15 -2.84 -8.02 -6.66
CA GLY A 15 -3.83 -8.46 -5.68
C GLY A 15 -4.97 -7.45 -5.52
N SER A 16 -4.65 -6.15 -5.45
CA SER A 16 -5.66 -5.10 -5.42
C SER A 16 -6.51 -5.07 -6.70
N LEU A 17 -5.91 -5.31 -7.88
CA LEU A 17 -6.62 -5.29 -9.15
C LEU A 17 -7.54 -6.51 -9.31
N TYR A 18 -7.03 -7.70 -8.95
CA TYR A 18 -7.76 -8.95 -8.98
C TYR A 18 -9.04 -8.91 -8.13
N LEU A 19 -8.94 -8.35 -6.91
CA LEU A 19 -10.09 -8.19 -6.02
C LEU A 19 -11.18 -7.28 -6.61
N SER A 20 -10.82 -6.28 -7.41
CA SER A 20 -11.80 -5.39 -8.03
C SER A 20 -12.38 -5.91 -9.34
N GLU A 21 -11.55 -6.43 -10.24
CA GLU A 21 -12.03 -6.86 -11.56
C GLU A 21 -12.59 -8.27 -11.59
N VAL A 22 -12.02 -9.20 -10.82
CA VAL A 22 -12.41 -10.61 -10.86
C VAL A 22 -13.43 -10.94 -9.77
N VAL A 23 -13.16 -10.50 -8.54
CA VAL A 23 -14.05 -10.77 -7.40
C VAL A 23 -15.22 -9.77 -7.35
N GLY A 24 -15.08 -8.61 -8.00
CA GLY A 24 -16.14 -7.60 -8.08
C GLY A 24 -16.28 -6.74 -6.83
N PHE A 25 -15.26 -6.68 -5.96
CA PHE A 25 -15.29 -5.77 -4.80
C PHE A 25 -15.13 -4.32 -5.27
N LYS A 26 -16.17 -3.52 -5.01
CA LYS A 26 -16.16 -2.09 -5.29
C LYS A 26 -15.12 -1.39 -4.41
N PRO A 27 -14.15 -0.68 -4.99
CA PRO A 27 -13.15 0.03 -4.20
C PRO A 27 -13.80 1.24 -3.53
N CYS A 28 -13.59 1.35 -2.22
CA CYS A 28 -13.96 2.53 -1.44
C CYS A 28 -13.10 3.75 -1.79
N GLU A 29 -13.51 4.96 -1.41
CA GLU A 29 -12.74 6.19 -1.66
C GLU A 29 -11.34 6.13 -1.02
N LEU A 30 -11.25 5.67 0.23
CA LEU A 30 -9.96 5.45 0.91
C LEU A 30 -9.07 4.42 0.23
N CYS A 31 -9.67 3.37 -0.33
CA CYS A 31 -8.98 2.34 -1.09
C CYS A 31 -8.36 2.94 -2.37
N TRP A 32 -9.07 3.88 -3.00
CA TRP A 32 -8.59 4.63 -4.14
C TRP A 32 -7.39 5.51 -3.78
N TYR A 33 -7.43 6.21 -2.65
CA TYR A 33 -6.27 6.96 -2.16
C TYR A 33 -5.07 6.04 -1.91
N GLN A 34 -5.25 4.86 -1.33
CA GLN A 34 -4.16 3.88 -1.16
C GLN A 34 -3.57 3.45 -2.51
N ARG A 35 -4.40 3.18 -3.53
CA ARG A 35 -3.93 2.83 -4.89
C ARG A 35 -3.10 3.92 -5.53
N LEU A 36 -3.48 5.19 -5.34
CA LEU A 36 -2.73 6.34 -5.87
C LEU A 36 -1.27 6.35 -5.40
N PHE A 37 -1.02 5.95 -4.15
CA PHE A 37 0.34 5.86 -3.62
C PHE A 37 1.05 4.55 -3.96
N MET A 38 0.29 3.49 -4.25
CA MET A 38 0.83 2.16 -4.45
C MET A 38 1.26 1.87 -5.89
N TYR A 39 0.44 2.23 -6.86
CA TYR A 39 0.67 1.90 -8.28
C TYR A 39 1.90 2.60 -8.90
N PRO A 40 2.28 3.83 -8.48
CA PRO A 40 3.50 4.45 -8.98
C PRO A 40 4.79 3.77 -8.49
N ILE A 41 4.78 3.12 -7.33
CA ILE A 41 5.97 2.51 -6.72
C ILE A 41 6.66 1.48 -7.63
N PRO A 42 5.98 0.46 -8.19
CA PRO A 42 6.62 -0.51 -9.08
C PRO A 42 7.19 0.15 -10.34
N LEU A 43 6.51 1.15 -10.91
CA LEU A 43 7.01 1.93 -12.06
C LEU A 43 8.29 2.70 -11.72
N ILE A 44 8.32 3.40 -10.58
CA ILE A 44 9.49 4.14 -10.11
C ILE A 44 10.68 3.20 -9.89
N ILE A 45 10.45 2.01 -9.34
CA ILE A 45 11.51 1.01 -9.14
C ILE A 45 12.05 0.51 -10.48
N LEU A 46 11.16 0.21 -11.44
CA LEU A 46 11.55 -0.31 -12.75
C LEU A 46 12.39 0.69 -13.53
N ILE A 47 11.99 1.97 -13.51
CA ILE A 47 12.75 3.08 -14.11
C ILE A 47 14.09 3.27 -13.40
N SER A 48 14.10 3.23 -12.07
CA SER A 48 15.33 3.35 -11.28
C SER A 48 16.34 2.25 -11.56
N LEU A 49 15.87 1.02 -11.83
CA LEU A 49 16.74 -0.09 -12.24
C LEU A 49 17.30 0.13 -13.66
N ALA A 50 16.53 0.74 -14.57
CA ALA A 50 16.97 0.98 -15.94
C ALA A 50 17.98 2.14 -16.07
N ILE A 51 17.83 3.19 -15.25
CA ILE A 51 18.69 4.39 -15.29
C ILE A 51 19.89 4.26 -14.32
N GLU A 52 19.90 3.21 -13.47
CA GLU A 52 20.86 3.02 -12.37
C GLU A 52 20.90 4.22 -11.39
N ASP A 53 19.88 5.08 -11.39
CA ASP A 53 19.74 6.19 -10.45
C ASP A 53 18.99 5.75 -9.20
N TYR A 54 19.74 5.63 -8.11
CA TYR A 54 19.24 5.19 -6.80
C TYR A 54 18.63 6.32 -5.96
N LYS A 55 18.53 7.56 -6.45
CA LYS A 55 17.84 8.66 -5.73
C LYS A 55 16.33 8.42 -5.62
N SER A 56 15.76 7.59 -6.49
CA SER A 56 14.36 7.13 -6.47
C SER A 56 13.92 6.55 -5.11
N ARG A 57 14.86 6.02 -4.30
CA ARG A 57 14.58 5.44 -2.96
C ARG A 57 13.90 6.42 -2.00
N TYR A 58 14.22 7.71 -2.08
CA TYR A 58 13.60 8.72 -1.22
C TYR A 58 12.13 8.93 -1.60
N PHE A 59 11.81 8.90 -2.90
CA PHE A 59 10.43 8.94 -3.37
C PHE A 59 9.66 7.69 -2.94
N ILE A 60 10.24 6.50 -3.11
CA ILE A 60 9.60 5.24 -2.68
C ILE A 60 9.33 5.26 -1.16
N ALA A 61 10.28 5.75 -0.35
CA ALA A 61 10.09 5.89 1.09
C ALA A 61 8.97 6.90 1.43
N PHE A 62 8.91 8.04 0.75
CA PHE A 62 7.86 9.04 0.98
C PHE A 62 6.47 8.52 0.61
N PHE A 63 6.32 7.89 -0.55
CA PHE A 63 5.05 7.32 -1.00
C PHE A 63 4.57 6.19 -0.08
N SER A 64 5.47 5.31 0.34
CA SER A 64 5.12 4.23 1.27
C SER A 64 4.76 4.73 2.67
N LEU A 65 5.41 5.80 3.14
CA LEU A 65 5.05 6.43 4.41
C LEU A 65 3.61 6.97 4.37
N ILE A 66 3.25 7.74 3.34
CA ILE A 66 1.89 8.27 3.20
C ILE A 66 0.87 7.14 3.04
N GLY A 67 1.18 6.16 2.20
CA GLY A 67 0.32 4.98 2.00
C GLY A 67 0.06 4.23 3.32
N SER A 68 1.08 4.08 4.17
CA SER A 68 0.92 3.44 5.49
C SER A 68 0.03 4.23 6.44
N ILE A 69 0.12 5.57 6.46
CA ILE A 69 -0.76 6.40 7.29
C ILE A 69 -2.23 6.23 6.86
N ILE A 70 -2.50 6.28 5.56
CA ILE A 70 -3.85 6.11 5.01
C ILE A 70 -4.38 4.69 5.29
N ALA A 71 -3.54 3.68 5.14
CA ALA A 71 -3.89 2.29 5.44
C ALA A 71 -4.20 2.06 6.92
N ALA A 72 -3.42 2.68 7.82
CA ALA A 72 -3.66 2.61 9.26
C ALA A 72 -4.99 3.28 9.64
N TYR A 73 -5.26 4.47 9.08
CA TYR A 73 -6.53 5.17 9.31
C TYR A 73 -7.73 4.35 8.83
N HIS A 74 -7.65 3.76 7.63
CA HIS A 74 -8.70 2.92 7.10
C HIS A 74 -8.93 1.66 7.93
N TYR A 75 -7.86 1.01 8.41
CA TYR A 75 -7.98 -0.13 9.32
C TYR A 75 -8.70 0.23 10.64
N ILE A 76 -8.40 1.41 11.21
CA ILE A 76 -9.05 1.89 12.44
C ILE A 76 -10.55 2.15 12.22
N ILE A 77 -10.93 2.75 11.08
CA ILE A 77 -12.34 2.94 10.73
C ILE A 77 -13.06 1.60 10.63
N GLN A 78 -12.45 0.64 9.93
CA GLN A 78 -13.06 -0.66 9.69
C GLN A 78 -13.26 -1.47 10.99
N ILE A 79 -12.32 -1.38 11.93
CA ILE A 79 -12.44 -2.10 13.21
C ILE A 79 -13.37 -1.39 14.20
N SER A 80 -13.39 -0.05 14.20
CA SER A 80 -14.25 0.74 15.09
C SER A 80 -15.70 0.80 14.62
N GLN A 81 -15.96 0.49 13.34
CA GLN A 81 -17.26 0.66 12.68
C GLN A 81 -17.84 2.07 12.85
N THR A 82 -16.97 3.07 13.08
CA THR A 82 -17.37 4.47 13.22
C THR A 82 -17.22 5.18 11.88
N GLY A 83 -18.27 5.89 11.44
CA GLY A 83 -18.15 6.79 10.30
C GLY A 83 -17.08 7.85 10.55
N GLY A 84 -16.27 8.14 9.54
CA GLY A 84 -15.19 9.12 9.59
C GLY A 84 -15.48 10.32 8.67
N THR A 85 -14.63 11.34 8.70
CA THR A 85 -14.79 12.54 7.85
C THR A 85 -14.75 12.24 6.34
N PHE A 86 -14.20 11.08 5.96
CA PHE A 86 -14.02 10.63 4.57
C PHE A 86 -14.81 9.37 4.20
N CYS A 87 -15.58 8.79 5.12
CA CYS A 87 -16.55 7.72 4.83
C CYS A 87 -17.76 7.87 5.73
N ASP A 88 -18.93 8.00 5.14
CA ASP A 88 -20.19 8.11 5.86
C ASP A 88 -20.67 6.72 6.31
N ILE A 89 -21.60 6.71 7.27
CA ILE A 89 -22.18 5.48 7.83
C ILE A 89 -23.09 4.86 6.76
N GLY A 90 -22.58 3.84 6.06
CA GLY A 90 -23.29 3.16 4.96
C GLY A 90 -22.46 3.02 3.68
N ASP A 91 -21.29 3.68 3.62
CA ASP A 91 -20.38 3.53 2.49
C ASP A 91 -19.67 2.16 2.49
N ASP A 92 -19.28 1.72 1.29
CA ASP A 92 -18.52 0.49 1.03
C ASP A 92 -17.18 0.43 1.81
N CYS A 93 -16.74 1.54 2.43
CA CYS A 93 -15.56 1.60 3.31
C CYS A 93 -15.71 0.81 4.62
N ILE A 94 -16.93 0.73 5.17
CA ILE A 94 -17.18 0.08 6.46
C ILE A 94 -17.46 -1.42 6.25
N ILE A 95 -17.87 -1.79 5.03
CA ILE A 95 -18.25 -3.15 4.67
C ILE A 95 -17.00 -4.03 4.59
N MET A 96 -16.95 -5.05 5.45
CA MET A 96 -15.88 -6.05 5.44
C MET A 96 -16.14 -7.12 4.37
N TYR A 97 -15.83 -6.81 3.10
CA TYR A 97 -15.96 -7.76 1.99
C TYR A 97 -15.08 -9.01 2.13
N PHE A 98 -13.90 -8.85 2.74
CA PHE A 98 -12.94 -9.92 2.94
C PHE A 98 -12.39 -9.87 4.36
N GLN A 99 -12.81 -10.83 5.18
CA GLN A 99 -12.34 -11.03 6.54
C GLN A 99 -11.82 -12.47 6.63
N SER A 100 -10.53 -12.64 6.36
CA SER A 100 -9.87 -13.91 6.62
C SER A 100 -9.39 -13.91 8.08
N LEU A 101 -9.71 -14.95 8.85
CA LEU A 101 -9.31 -15.12 10.26
C LEU A 101 -9.84 -14.06 11.26
N GLY A 102 -10.88 -13.30 10.93
CA GLY A 102 -11.52 -12.38 11.89
C GLY A 102 -10.83 -11.01 12.05
N PHE A 103 -9.56 -10.88 11.66
CA PHE A 103 -8.75 -9.65 11.84
C PHE A 103 -8.02 -9.20 10.56
N ILE A 104 -7.84 -10.07 9.56
CA ILE A 104 -7.11 -9.73 8.34
C ILE A 104 -8.09 -9.14 7.34
N THR A 105 -8.05 -7.82 7.23
CA THR A 105 -8.81 -7.05 6.25
C THR A 105 -7.91 -6.54 5.13
N ILE A 106 -8.50 -6.17 3.99
CA ILE A 106 -7.76 -5.62 2.83
C ILE A 106 -6.88 -4.42 3.23
N PRO A 107 -7.35 -3.45 4.04
CA PRO A 107 -6.51 -2.35 4.52
C PRO A 107 -5.31 -2.81 5.36
N PHE A 108 -5.47 -3.84 6.19
CA PHE A 108 -4.38 -4.39 7.00
C PHE A 108 -3.28 -5.03 6.12
N LEU A 109 -3.66 -5.78 5.10
CA LEU A 109 -2.73 -6.33 4.11
C LEU A 109 -1.97 -5.21 3.38
N SER A 110 -2.66 -4.14 2.99
CA SER A 110 -2.03 -2.98 2.35
C SER A 110 -1.06 -2.26 3.30
N LEU A 111 -1.41 -2.15 4.58
CA LEU A 111 -0.57 -1.54 5.61
C LEU A 111 0.75 -2.29 5.76
N ILE A 112 0.70 -3.62 5.85
CA ILE A 112 1.90 -4.47 5.92
C ILE A 112 2.76 -4.27 4.67
N ALA A 113 2.16 -4.25 3.47
CA ALA A 113 2.89 -4.04 2.23
C ALA A 113 3.62 -2.69 2.22
N PHE A 114 2.96 -1.59 2.62
CA PHE A 114 3.58 -0.28 2.70
C PHE A 114 4.69 -0.20 3.74
N ILE A 115 4.50 -0.78 4.93
CA ILE A 115 5.53 -0.82 5.99
C ILE A 115 6.75 -1.62 5.51
N LEU A 116 6.56 -2.76 4.86
CA LEU A 116 7.66 -3.54 4.30
C LEU A 116 8.43 -2.75 3.23
N ILE A 117 7.72 -2.10 2.31
CA ILE A 117 8.34 -1.24 1.29
C ILE A 117 9.15 -0.11 1.94
N PHE A 118 8.60 0.53 2.98
CA PHE A 118 9.26 1.61 3.72
C PHE A 118 10.54 1.13 4.41
N ILE A 119 10.47 0.03 5.18
CA ILE A 119 11.62 -0.53 5.89
C ILE A 119 12.73 -0.91 4.91
N VAL A 120 12.40 -1.62 3.83
CA VAL A 120 13.40 -2.04 2.83
C VAL A 120 13.99 -0.82 2.11
N SER A 121 13.20 0.22 1.84
CA SER A 121 13.72 1.46 1.27
C SER A 121 14.73 2.16 2.22
N ILE A 122 14.39 2.28 3.51
CA ILE A 122 15.25 2.88 4.54
C ILE A 122 16.55 2.08 4.74
N LEU A 123 16.45 0.75 4.83
CA LEU A 123 17.64 -0.10 4.96
C LEU A 123 18.57 0.05 3.74
N THR A 124 18.01 0.23 2.54
CA THR A 124 18.79 0.51 1.32
C THR A 124 19.47 1.89 1.39
N ILE A 125 18.81 2.88 2.01
CA ILE A 125 19.40 4.20 2.27
C ILE A 125 20.62 4.09 3.18
N TYR A 126 20.48 3.40 4.30
CA TYR A 126 21.54 3.22 5.30
C TYR A 126 22.71 2.39 4.77
N SER A 127 22.47 1.30 4.04
CA SER A 127 23.53 0.43 3.51
C SER A 127 24.46 1.17 2.53
N LYS A 128 23.94 2.11 1.74
CA LYS A 128 24.76 2.93 0.81
C LYS A 128 25.56 4.01 1.52
N LYS A 129 25.24 4.37 2.77
CA LYS A 129 25.97 5.37 3.56
C LYS A 129 27.17 4.75 4.30
N LEU A 130 27.20 3.41 4.41
CA LEU A 130 28.25 2.62 5.05
C LEU A 130 29.37 2.17 4.09
N LYS A 131 29.20 2.38 2.78
CA LYS A 131 30.21 2.19 1.73
C LYS A 131 30.63 3.55 1.19
#